data_AF-A0A1N7GAP2-F1
#
_entry.id   AF-A0A1N7GAP2-F1
#
_cell.length_a   1.000
_cell.length_b   1.000
_cell.length_c   1.000
_cell.angle_alpha   90.00
_cell.angle_beta   90.00
_cell.angle_gamma   90.00
#
_symmetry.space_group_name_H-M   'P 1'
#
loop_
_entity.id
_entity.type
_entity.pdbx_description
1 polymer ?
#
loop_
_entity_poly.entity_id
_entity_poly.type
_entity_poly.pdbx_seq_one_letter_code
_entity_poly.pdbx_strand_id
1 'polypeptide(L)' 'MSEYQEYRLEREQIDFLLERGYRITRVSESLSGAFLDFELIEGTKQEWKQLNIKTPEGRKYFSTLLFKKLN' A
#
# COMPACT_ATOMS: atom_id res chain seq x y z
N MET A 1 -0.32 21.16 -3.52
CA MET A 1 0.40 19.94 -3.93
C MET A 1 -0.37 19.34 -5.09
N SER A 2 0.29 18.98 -6.19
CA SER A 2 -0.40 18.38 -7.34
C SER A 2 -0.75 16.93 -7.00
N GLU A 3 -1.94 16.46 -7.39
CA GLU A 3 -2.41 15.08 -7.19
C GLU A 3 -1.37 14.04 -7.65
N TYR A 4 -0.64 14.35 -8.73
CA TYR A 4 0.45 13.51 -9.23
C TYR A 4 1.60 13.32 -8.23
N GLN A 5 1.95 14.34 -7.43
CA GLN A 5 2.99 14.22 -6.41
C GLN A 5 2.54 13.33 -5.26
N GLU A 6 1.27 13.44 -4.85
CA GLU A 6 0.71 12.54 -3.83
C GLU A 6 0.72 11.09 -4.32
N TYR A 7 0.29 10.84 -5.56
CA TYR A 7 0.36 9.51 -6.18
C TYR A 7 1.79 8.96 -6.20
N ARG A 8 2.77 9.78 -6.58
CA ARG A 8 4.17 9.37 -6.63
C ARG A 8 4.68 8.93 -5.25
N LEU A 9 4.38 9.70 -4.21
CA LEU A 9 4.76 9.40 -2.83
C LEU A 9 4.06 8.15 -2.30
N GLU A 10 2.77 7.97 -2.62
CA GLU A 10 2.01 6.77 -2.28
C GLU A 10 2.64 5.52 -2.90
N ARG A 11 2.97 5.60 -4.20
CA ARG A 11 3.62 4.51 -4.93
C ARG A 11 4.98 4.16 -4.34
N GLU A 12 5.85 5.16 -4.16
CA GLU A 12 7.18 4.95 -3.57
C GLU A 12 7.10 4.33 -2.16
N GLN A 13 6.10 4.70 -1.35
CA GLN A 13 5.90 4.08 -0.03
C GLN A 13 5.44 2.62 -0.12
N ILE A 14 4.52 2.30 -1.03
CA ILE A 14 4.07 0.92 -1.24
C ILE A 14 5.25 0.05 -1.66
N ASP A 15 6.00 0.46 -2.68
CA ASP A 15 7.18 -0.27 -3.16
C ASP A 15 8.22 -0.42 -2.05
N PHE A 16 8.52 0.65 -1.32
CA PHE A 16 9.48 0.61 -0.21
C PHE A 16 9.09 -0.39 0.89
N LEU A 17 7.81 -0.48 1.24
CA LEU A 17 7.33 -1.46 2.22
C LEU A 17 7.43 -2.88 1.65
N LEU A 18 7.04 -3.09 0.40
CA LEU A 18 7.13 -4.39 -0.27
C LEU A 18 8.59 -4.89 -0.37
N GLU A 19 9.53 -4.00 -0.72
CA GLU A 19 10.97 -4.31 -0.79
C GLU A 19 11.57 -4.65 0.57
N ARG A 20 11.08 -4.02 1.65
CA ARG A 20 11.47 -4.37 3.03
C ARG A 20 10.89 -5.71 3.51
N GLY A 21 10.07 -6.37 2.70
CA GLY A 21 9.45 -7.65 3.05
C GLY A 21 8.10 -7.52 3.75
N TYR A 22 7.55 -6.32 3.88
CA TYR A 22 6.18 -6.16 4.36
C TYR A 22 5.20 -6.77 3.36
N ARG A 23 4.14 -7.37 3.88
CA ARG A 23 3.07 -7.97 3.10
C ARG A 23 1.78 -7.22 3.37
N ILE A 24 1.06 -6.89 2.30
CA ILE A 24 -0.29 -6.36 2.43
C ILE A 24 -1.16 -7.48 2.99
N THR A 25 -1.75 -7.25 4.15
CA THR A 25 -2.65 -8.21 4.83
C THR A 25 -4.10 -7.80 4.70
N ARG A 26 -4.38 -6.50 4.65
CA ARG A 26 -5.73 -5.98 4.53
C ARG A 26 -5.76 -4.72 3.70
N VAL A 27 -6.85 -4.56 2.97
CA VAL A 27 -7.17 -3.34 2.23
C VAL A 27 -8.56 -2.90 2.63
N SER A 28 -8.69 -1.64 3.04
CA SER A 28 -9.94 -1.01 3.44
C SER A 28 -10.21 0.18 2.54
N GLU A 29 -11.05 0.00 1.54
CA GLU A 29 -11.48 1.08 0.65
C GLU A 29 -12.61 1.90 1.28
N SER A 30 -12.56 3.21 1.07
CA SER A 30 -13.54 4.18 1.56
C SER A 30 -13.86 5.21 0.48
N LEU A 31 -14.93 5.98 0.69
CA LEU A 31 -15.32 7.07 -0.20
C LEU A 31 -14.22 8.13 -0.36
N SER A 32 -13.37 8.31 0.67
CA SER A 32 -12.33 9.35 0.70
C SER A 32 -10.92 8.85 0.35
N GLY A 33 -10.73 7.56 0.11
CA GLY A 33 -9.40 6.96 -0.05
C GLY A 33 -9.42 5.45 0.17
N ALA A 34 -8.25 4.83 0.20
CA ALA A 34 -8.05 3.44 0.54
C ALA A 34 -6.94 3.30 1.57
N PHE A 35 -7.14 2.45 2.56
CA PHE A 35 -6.14 2.13 3.57
C PHE A 35 -5.58 0.75 3.29
N LEU A 36 -4.26 0.64 3.15
CA LEU A 36 -3.56 -0.63 3.04
C LEU A 36 -2.83 -0.91 4.34
N ASP A 37 -3.17 -2.02 4.97
CA ASP A 37 -2.46 -2.55 6.11
C ASP A 37 -1.38 -3.51 5.63
N PHE A 38 -0.17 -3.23 6.09
CA PHE A 38 1.04 -3.97 5.85
C PHE A 38 1.51 -4.61 7.15
N GLU A 39 1.95 -5.85 7.04
CA GLU A 39 2.51 -6.61 8.14
C GLU A 39 3.89 -7.13 7.76
N LEU A 40 4.85 -6.98 8.65
CA LEU A 40 6.17 -7.59 8.57
C LEU A 40 6.34 -8.50 9.78
N ILE A 41 6.60 -9.78 9.51
CA ILE A 41 6.90 -10.78 10.54
C ILE A 41 8.38 -11.15 10.41
N GLU A 42 9.20 -10.62 11.31
CA GLU A 42 10.62 -10.97 11.42
C GLU A 42 10.88 -11.67 12.77
N GLY A 43 10.87 -13.00 12.74
CA GLY A 43 11.07 -13.84 13.93
C GLY A 43 9.97 -13.63 14.97
N THR A 44 10.32 -13.03 16.11
CA THR A 44 9.38 -12.68 17.20
C THR A 44 8.84 -11.25 17.11
N LYS A 45 9.31 -10.45 16.15
CA LYS A 45 8.83 -9.08 15.94
C LYS A 45 7.79 -9.05 14.83
N GLN A 46 6.64 -8.48 15.15
CA GLN A 46 5.56 -8.24 14.21
C GLN A 46 5.35 -6.73 14.13
N GLU A 47 5.65 -6.16 12.96
CA GLU A 47 5.43 -4.75 12.68
C GLU A 47 4.23 -4.55 11.79
N TRP A 48 3.40 -3.59 12.15
CA TRP A 48 2.22 -3.20 11.39
C TRP A 48 2.39 -1.78 10.89
N LYS A 49 2.11 -1.57 9.61
CA LYS A 49 2.12 -0.25 8.98
C LYS A 49 0.87 -0.07 8.15
N GLN A 50 0.27 1.10 8.26
CA GLN A 50 -0.87 1.46 7.44
C GLN A 50 -0.48 2.58 6.48
N LEU A 51 -0.78 2.42 5.20
CA LEU A 51 -0.67 3.48 4.19
C LEU A 51 -2.06 3.93 3.77
N ASN A 52 -2.28 5.24 3.78
CA ASN A 52 -3.50 5.85 3.25
C ASN A 52 -3.24 6.35 1.84
N ILE A 53 -4.04 5.85 0.89
CA ILE A 53 -4.03 6.16 -0.52
C ILE A 53 -5.24 7.03 -0.82
N LYS A 54 -5.00 8.29 -1.08
CA LYS A 54 -6.04 9.28 -1.39
C LYS A 54 -6.24 9.37 -2.90
N THR A 55 -5.19 9.17 -3.69
CA THR A 55 -5.26 9.40 -5.14
C THR A 55 -5.97 8.26 -5.89
N PRO A 56 -6.70 8.58 -6.98
CA PRO A 56 -7.30 7.56 -7.85
C PRO A 56 -6.25 6.65 -8.49
N GLU A 57 -5.14 7.20 -8.99
CA GLU A 57 -4.04 6.43 -9.57
C GLU A 57 -3.42 5.45 -8.57
N GLY A 58 -3.26 5.85 -7.30
CA GLY A 58 -2.77 4.97 -6.24
C GLY A 58 -3.67 3.74 -6.07
N ARG A 59 -5.00 3.91 -6.19
CA ARG A 59 -5.96 2.80 -6.14
C ARG A 59 -5.77 1.81 -7.26
N LYS A 60 -5.59 2.31 -8.49
CA LYS A 60 -5.32 1.47 -9.66
C LYS A 60 -4.01 0.71 -9.50
N TYR A 61 -2.98 1.35 -8.95
CA TYR A 61 -1.67 0.76 -8.75
C TYR A 61 -1.72 -0.43 -7.78
N PHE A 62 -2.15 -0.22 -6.53
CA PHE A 62 -2.17 -1.31 -5.55
C PHE A 62 -3.14 -2.42 -5.95
N SER A 63 -4.27 -2.09 -6.59
CA SER A 63 -5.22 -3.09 -7.09
C SER A 63 -4.52 -4.02 -8.09
N THR A 64 -3.79 -3.44 -9.04
CA THR A 64 -3.00 -4.21 -10.01
C THR A 64 -1.93 -5.07 -9.33
N LEU A 65 -1.25 -4.56 -8.30
CA LEU A 65 -0.28 -5.32 -7.51
C LEU A 65 -0.92 -6.51 -6.80
N LEU A 66 -2.09 -6.34 -6.19
CA LEU A 66 -2.83 -7.42 -5.52
C LEU A 66 -3.25 -8.49 -6.52
N PHE A 67 -3.80 -8.09 -7.66
CA PHE A 67 -4.15 -9.02 -8.75
C PHE A 67 -2.94 -9.80 -9.26
N LYS A 68 -1.78 -9.14 -9.41
CA LYS A 68 -0.55 -9.79 -9.88
C LYS A 68 0.01 -10.80 -8.87
N LYS A 69 -0.24 -10.63 -7.57
CA LYS A 69 0.26 -11.52 -6.51
C LYS A 69 -0.62 -12.75 -6.28
N LEU A 70 -1.85 -12.74 -6.83
CA LEU A 70 -2.83 -13.84 -6.73
C LEU A 70 -2.75 -14.84 -7.91
N ASN A 71 -1.94 -14.56 -8.93
CA ASN A 71 -1.65 -15.45 -10.07
C ASN A 71 -0.20 -15.96 -9.99
#